data_AF-A0A519WM20-F1
#
_entry.id   AF-A0A519WM20-F1
#
_cell.length_a   1.000
_cell.length_b   1.000
_cell.length_c   1.000
_cell.angle_alpha   90.00
_cell.angle_beta   90.00
_cell.angle_gamma   90.00
#
_symmetry.space_group_name_H-M   'P 1'
#
loop_
_entity.id
_entity.type
_entity.pdbx_description
1 polymer ?
#
loop_
_entity_poly.entity_id
_entity_poly.type
_entity_poly.pdbx_seq_one_letter_code
_entity_poly.pdbx_strand_id
1 'polypeptide(L)'
;MTKDGTYAILSKKERLMIQRERIKLESLLGGIADLNRLPAALFLIDVKKEHIAVTEALKLNIPTFAMVDTNSDPSNIDFPIPANDDATKSISLITDVIIKAIEEGLDERKREKDDEAEKEAVAAKVAADAPEVKEPRAAGEKRPTTKKVTAEAEVEAPSSEETKTEE
;
A
#
# COMPACT_ATOMS: atom_id res chain seq x y z
N MET A 1 31.89 1.55 2.07
CA MET A 1 33.15 2.33 2.08
C MET A 1 33.43 3.06 3.40
N THR A 2 32.49 3.80 3.99
CA THR A 2 32.72 4.64 5.18
C THR A 2 32.63 3.92 6.54
N LYS A 3 31.93 2.78 6.65
CA LYS A 3 31.82 1.99 7.89
C LYS A 3 32.90 0.89 8.00
N ASP A 4 33.58 0.66 6.89
CA ASP A 4 34.38 -0.51 6.53
C ASP A 4 35.86 -0.16 6.29
N GLY A 5 36.28 1.03 6.74
CA GLY A 5 37.68 1.46 6.79
C GLY A 5 38.31 1.87 5.46
N THR A 6 37.86 1.34 4.31
CA THR A 6 38.43 1.61 2.98
C THR A 6 38.51 3.11 2.65
N TYR A 7 37.55 3.91 3.10
CA TYR A 7 37.53 5.36 2.94
C TYR A 7 38.76 6.08 3.55
N ALA A 8 39.43 5.47 4.53
CA ALA A 8 40.66 6.00 5.12
C ALA A 8 41.92 5.79 4.26
N ILE A 9 41.88 4.83 3.32
CA ILE A 9 43.00 4.47 2.43
C ILE A 9 43.04 5.40 1.21
N LEU A 10 41.88 5.90 0.76
CA LEU A 10 41.73 6.81 -0.39
C LEU A 10 42.48 8.15 -0.18
N SER A 11 43.01 8.72 -1.27
CA SER A 11 43.71 10.00 -1.23
C SER A 11 42.79 11.14 -0.79
N LYS A 12 43.39 12.24 -0.31
CA LYS A 12 42.63 13.44 0.10
C LYS A 12 41.76 14.01 -1.03
N LYS A 13 42.15 13.83 -2.30
CA LYS A 13 41.40 14.32 -3.48
C LYS A 13 40.17 13.44 -3.75
N GLU A 14 40.33 12.13 -3.78
CA GLU A 14 39.22 11.17 -4.00
C GLU A 14 38.20 11.25 -2.86
N ARG A 15 38.70 11.32 -1.62
CA ARG A 15 37.87 11.48 -0.41
C ARG A 15 37.00 12.74 -0.48
N LEU A 16 37.56 13.86 -0.95
CA LEU A 16 36.82 15.11 -1.13
C LEU A 16 35.77 15.02 -2.25
N MET A 17 36.06 14.31 -3.35
CA MET A 17 35.07 14.08 -4.41
C MET A 17 33.90 13.22 -3.92
N ILE A 18 34.19 12.07 -3.30
CA ILE A 18 33.17 11.17 -2.73
C ILE A 18 32.35 11.87 -1.64
N GLN A 19 32.97 12.74 -0.83
CA GLN A 19 32.24 13.53 0.16
C GLN A 19 31.27 14.53 -0.48
N ARG A 20 31.69 15.22 -1.56
CA ARG A 20 30.82 16.15 -2.31
C ARG A 20 29.67 15.42 -3.01
N GLU A 21 29.97 14.28 -3.63
CA GLU A 21 29.00 13.42 -4.29
C GLU A 21 27.98 12.88 -3.30
N ARG A 22 28.43 12.37 -2.14
CA ARG A 22 27.54 11.95 -1.05
C ARG A 22 26.64 13.10 -0.60
N ILE A 23 27.18 14.28 -0.30
CA ILE A 23 26.37 15.44 0.14
C ILE A 23 25.32 15.81 -0.92
N LYS A 24 25.67 15.76 -2.21
CA LYS A 24 24.72 16.00 -3.30
C LYS A 24 23.63 14.94 -3.35
N LEU A 25 23.98 13.65 -3.24
CA LEU A 25 23.01 12.55 -3.28
C LEU A 25 22.09 12.55 -2.05
N GLU A 26 22.63 12.80 -0.86
CA GLU A 26 21.86 12.91 0.38
C GLU A 26 20.83 14.07 0.30
N SER A 27 21.24 15.20 -0.28
CA SER A 27 20.38 16.39 -0.50
C SER A 27 19.32 16.24 -1.61
N LEU A 28 19.43 15.24 -2.48
CA LEU A 28 18.51 15.03 -3.62
C LEU A 28 17.63 13.77 -3.47
N LEU A 29 18.14 12.73 -2.80
CA LEU A 29 17.54 11.41 -2.72
C LEU A 29 17.36 10.91 -1.29
N GLY A 30 17.87 11.63 -0.27
CA GLY A 30 17.76 11.22 1.13
C GLY A 30 16.31 11.01 1.59
N GLY A 31 15.38 11.87 1.15
CA GLY A 31 13.95 11.75 1.46
C GLY A 31 13.24 10.53 0.87
N ILE A 32 13.87 9.81 -0.07
CA ILE A 32 13.35 8.55 -0.65
C ILE A 32 14.24 7.33 -0.35
N ALA A 33 15.33 7.50 0.40
CA ALA A 33 16.32 6.44 0.63
C ALA A 33 15.77 5.23 1.41
N ASP A 34 14.75 5.44 2.25
CA ASP A 34 14.10 4.39 3.04
C ASP A 34 12.89 3.74 2.32
N LEU A 35 12.54 4.17 1.10
CA LEU A 35 11.41 3.65 0.34
C LEU A 35 11.73 2.31 -0.33
N ASN A 36 11.35 1.23 0.35
CA ASN A 36 11.50 -0.15 -0.13
C ASN A 36 10.42 -0.58 -1.17
N ARG A 37 9.43 0.28 -1.45
CA ARG A 37 8.32 0.05 -2.39
C ARG A 37 7.76 1.38 -2.90
N LEU A 38 6.97 1.34 -3.98
CA LEU A 38 6.21 2.49 -4.45
C LEU A 38 5.28 3.03 -3.34
N PRO A 39 5.09 4.36 -3.25
CA PRO A 39 4.19 4.96 -2.27
C PRO A 39 2.73 4.65 -2.62
N ALA A 40 1.90 4.47 -1.59
CA ALA A 40 0.48 4.14 -1.75
C ALA A 40 -0.43 5.36 -2.02
N ALA A 41 0.10 6.57 -1.78
CA ALA A 41 -0.49 7.87 -2.09
C ALA A 41 0.65 8.91 -2.15
N LEU A 42 0.41 10.04 -2.81
CA LEU A 42 1.33 11.18 -2.83
C LEU A 42 0.62 12.45 -2.33
N PHE A 43 1.35 13.24 -1.53
CA PHE A 43 0.93 14.61 -1.16
C PHE A 43 1.83 15.61 -1.88
N LEU A 44 1.21 16.57 -2.58
CA LEU A 44 1.88 17.55 -3.44
C LEU A 44 1.56 18.99 -3.01
N ILE A 45 2.54 19.88 -3.14
CA ILE A 45 2.42 21.31 -2.84
C ILE A 45 2.81 22.05 -4.11
N ASP A 46 1.94 22.93 -4.59
CA ASP A 46 2.01 23.57 -5.91
C ASP A 46 2.08 22.57 -7.09
N VAL A 47 0.89 22.20 -7.56
CA VAL A 47 0.62 21.34 -8.73
C VAL A 47 1.40 21.76 -9.99
N LYS A 48 1.64 23.07 -10.16
CA LYS A 48 2.16 23.68 -11.38
C LYS A 48 3.68 23.73 -11.38
N LYS A 49 4.31 23.91 -10.23
CA LYS A 49 5.73 23.64 -10.01
C LYS A 49 5.97 22.13 -10.18
N GLU A 50 5.25 21.29 -9.43
CA GLU A 50 5.46 19.82 -9.36
C GLU A 50 4.71 18.99 -10.42
N HIS A 51 4.45 19.57 -11.59
CA HIS A 51 3.73 18.95 -12.72
C HIS A 51 4.31 17.59 -13.17
N ILE A 52 5.61 17.35 -12.99
CA ILE A 52 6.27 16.07 -13.29
C ILE A 52 5.77 14.99 -12.34
N ALA A 53 5.71 15.27 -11.03
CA ALA A 53 5.23 14.33 -10.02
C ALA A 53 3.75 13.98 -10.23
N VAL A 54 2.91 14.96 -10.60
CA VAL A 54 1.51 14.71 -11.02
C VAL A 54 1.47 13.75 -12.21
N THR A 55 2.26 14.03 -13.25
CA THR A 55 2.31 13.24 -14.48
C THR A 55 2.83 11.81 -14.25
N GLU A 56 3.73 11.60 -13.29
CA GLU A 56 4.25 10.28 -12.92
C GLU A 56 3.28 9.52 -12.01
N ALA A 57 2.61 10.18 -11.06
CA ALA A 57 1.58 9.60 -10.21
C ALA A 57 0.42 9.03 -11.05
N LEU A 58 -0.09 9.79 -12.02
CA LEU A 58 -1.13 9.37 -12.96
C LEU A 58 -0.72 8.14 -13.78
N LYS A 59 0.53 8.07 -14.25
CA LYS A 59 1.06 6.92 -15.02
C LYS A 59 1.25 5.66 -14.18
N LEU A 60 1.44 5.82 -12.87
CA LEU A 60 1.61 4.72 -11.91
C LEU A 60 0.32 4.37 -11.16
N ASN A 61 -0.78 5.05 -11.46
CA ASN A 61 -2.07 4.95 -10.76
C ASN A 61 -1.95 5.14 -9.23
N ILE A 62 -1.07 6.04 -8.80
CA ILE A 62 -0.88 6.40 -7.39
C ILE A 62 -1.82 7.58 -7.06
N PRO A 63 -2.73 7.46 -6.08
CA PRO A 63 -3.68 8.51 -5.75
C PRO A 63 -3.00 9.76 -5.20
N THR A 64 -3.48 10.91 -5.63
CA THR A 64 -2.87 12.23 -5.41
C THR A 64 -3.74 13.12 -4.52
N PHE A 65 -3.11 13.64 -3.46
CA PHE A 65 -3.61 14.72 -2.63
C PHE A 65 -2.76 15.95 -2.91
N ALA A 66 -3.34 17.12 -3.16
CA ALA A 66 -2.53 18.30 -3.49
C ALA A 66 -3.12 19.62 -3.01
N MET A 67 -2.26 20.54 -2.60
CA MET A 67 -2.63 21.96 -2.43
C MET A 67 -2.77 22.63 -3.80
N VAL A 68 -3.91 23.28 -4.05
CA VAL A 68 -4.24 23.95 -5.31
C VAL A 68 -4.58 25.42 -5.05
N ASP A 69 -3.72 26.33 -5.52
CA ASP A 69 -4.03 27.76 -5.58
C ASP A 69 -4.79 28.14 -6.88
N THR A 70 -5.35 29.35 -6.89
CA THR A 70 -5.99 30.05 -8.03
C THR A 70 -5.31 29.92 -9.39
N ASN A 71 -4.01 29.62 -9.41
CA ASN A 71 -3.18 29.60 -10.61
C ASN A 71 -2.92 28.19 -11.19
N SER A 72 -3.48 27.14 -10.56
CA SER A 72 -3.29 25.72 -10.85
C SER A 72 -4.59 25.01 -11.26
N ASP A 73 -4.49 23.95 -12.06
CA ASP A 73 -5.63 23.15 -12.54
C ASP A 73 -5.86 21.91 -11.66
N PRO A 74 -7.02 21.78 -10.97
CA PRO A 74 -7.33 20.63 -10.13
C PRO A 74 -7.72 19.36 -10.92
N SER A 75 -7.94 19.45 -12.25
CA SER A 75 -8.54 18.36 -13.05
C SER A 75 -7.71 17.06 -13.11
N ASN A 76 -6.41 17.14 -12.79
CA ASN A 76 -5.45 16.04 -12.83
C ASN A 76 -5.12 15.48 -11.43
N ILE A 77 -6.01 15.70 -10.44
CA ILE A 77 -5.77 15.44 -9.02
C ILE A 77 -6.97 14.72 -8.43
N ASP A 78 -6.75 13.63 -7.69
CA ASP A 78 -7.84 12.83 -7.09
C ASP A 78 -8.50 13.57 -5.91
N PHE A 79 -7.67 14.23 -5.08
CA PHE A 79 -8.08 14.94 -3.86
C PHE A 79 -7.47 16.36 -3.80
N PRO A 80 -8.01 17.33 -4.58
CA PRO A 80 -7.55 18.72 -4.56
C PRO A 80 -8.00 19.46 -3.29
N ILE A 81 -7.05 20.09 -2.60
CA ILE A 81 -7.25 20.92 -1.41
C ILE A 81 -7.09 22.40 -1.83
N PRO A 82 -8.16 23.20 -1.92
CA PRO A 82 -8.06 24.60 -2.32
C PRO A 82 -7.37 25.43 -1.24
N ALA A 83 -6.17 25.92 -1.52
CA ALA A 83 -5.30 26.55 -0.54
C ALA A 83 -4.24 27.45 -1.19
N ASN A 84 -3.74 28.43 -0.44
CA ASN A 84 -2.58 29.22 -0.84
C ASN A 84 -1.30 28.38 -0.64
N ASP A 85 -0.54 28.14 -1.71
CA ASP A 85 0.66 27.31 -1.75
C ASP A 85 1.98 28.10 -1.67
N ASP A 86 2.02 29.37 -2.10
CA ASP A 86 3.20 30.24 -1.92
C ASP A 86 3.41 30.68 -0.45
N ALA A 87 2.38 30.68 0.39
CA ALA A 87 2.45 31.16 1.77
C ALA A 87 2.90 30.08 2.78
N THR A 88 4.12 30.19 3.32
CA THR A 88 4.69 29.23 4.29
C THR A 88 3.77 28.89 5.46
N LYS A 89 3.03 29.88 6.00
CA LYS A 89 2.06 29.66 7.11
C LYS A 89 0.88 28.77 6.70
N SER A 90 0.44 28.85 5.45
CA SER A 90 -0.63 28.04 4.88
C SER A 90 -0.14 26.60 4.67
N ILE A 91 1.04 26.44 4.05
CA ILE A 91 1.71 25.14 3.85
C ILE A 91 1.90 24.42 5.20
N SER A 92 2.48 25.09 6.20
CA SER A 92 2.71 24.48 7.51
C SER A 92 1.40 24.07 8.18
N LEU A 93 0.38 24.95 8.20
CA LEU A 93 -0.91 24.64 8.82
C LEU A 93 -1.59 23.41 8.19
N ILE A 94 -1.57 23.30 6.86
CA ILE A 94 -2.19 22.18 6.14
C ILE A 94 -1.37 20.90 6.31
N THR A 95 -0.05 21.00 6.24
CA THR A 95 0.87 19.87 6.47
C THR A 95 0.74 19.33 7.90
N ASP A 96 0.68 20.21 8.91
CA ASP A 96 0.49 19.84 10.32
C ASP A 96 -0.86 19.15 10.60
N VAL A 97 -1.90 19.46 9.82
CA VAL A 97 -3.21 18.78 9.89
C VAL A 97 -3.16 17.41 9.21
N ILE A 98 -2.52 17.32 8.04
CA ILE A 98 -2.35 16.05 7.30
C ILE A 98 -1.46 15.07 8.09
N ILE A 99 -0.38 15.55 8.74
CA ILE A 99 0.46 14.74 9.62
C ILE A 99 -0.38 14.12 10.74
N LYS A 100 -1.22 14.90 11.43
CA LYS A 100 -2.08 14.39 12.51
C LYS A 100 -3.07 13.34 12.02
N ALA A 101 -3.72 13.56 10.87
CA ALA A 101 -4.61 12.56 10.28
C ALA A 101 -3.88 11.25 9.91
N ILE A 102 -2.62 11.33 9.50
CA ILE A 102 -1.76 10.15 9.26
C ILE A 102 -1.35 9.48 10.58
N GLU A 103 -1.01 10.24 11.61
CA GLU A 103 -0.69 9.71 12.95
C GLU A 103 -1.89 9.00 13.58
N GLU A 104 -3.08 9.61 13.53
CA GLU A 104 -4.35 9.06 13.99
C GLU A 104 -4.68 7.74 13.27
N GLY A 105 -4.67 7.73 11.93
CA GLY A 105 -4.91 6.51 11.15
C GLY A 105 -3.82 5.42 11.30
N LEU A 106 -2.58 5.79 11.65
CA LEU A 106 -1.52 4.83 12.00
C LEU A 106 -1.73 4.22 13.39
N ASP A 107 -2.32 4.95 14.34
CA ASP A 107 -2.63 4.47 15.68
C ASP A 107 -3.93 3.64 15.72
N GLU A 108 -4.96 4.03 14.97
CA GLU A 108 -6.14 3.19 14.75
C GLU A 108 -5.74 1.82 14.17
N ARG A 109 -4.92 1.82 13.11
CA ARG A 109 -4.42 0.58 12.49
C ARG A 109 -3.50 -0.27 13.38
N LYS A 110 -2.97 0.26 14.49
CA LYS A 110 -2.30 -0.55 15.52
C LYS A 110 -3.37 -1.22 16.38
N ARG A 111 -4.29 -0.42 16.94
CA ARG A 111 -5.38 -0.91 17.79
C ARG A 111 -6.20 -1.99 17.10
N GLU A 112 -6.59 -1.81 15.84
CA GLU A 112 -7.32 -2.84 15.06
C GLU A 112 -6.60 -4.20 15.03
N LYS A 113 -5.28 -4.21 14.89
CA LYS A 113 -4.48 -5.44 14.87
C LYS A 113 -4.30 -6.06 16.25
N ASP A 114 -4.14 -5.22 17.27
CA ASP A 114 -4.04 -5.68 18.66
C ASP A 114 -5.37 -6.32 19.08
N ASP A 115 -6.49 -5.66 18.75
CA ASP A 115 -7.87 -6.17 18.86
C ASP A 115 -8.12 -7.48 18.09
N GLU A 116 -7.61 -7.57 16.85
CA GLU A 116 -7.76 -8.76 15.99
C GLU A 116 -6.92 -9.93 16.51
N ALA A 117 -5.69 -9.67 16.97
CA ALA A 117 -4.84 -10.64 17.64
C ALA A 117 -5.42 -11.11 18.99
N GLU A 118 -6.05 -10.22 19.77
CA GLU A 118 -6.80 -10.64 20.97
C GLU A 118 -8.02 -11.49 20.61
N LYS A 119 -8.77 -11.16 19.56
CA LYS A 119 -9.92 -11.96 19.08
C LYS A 119 -9.47 -13.34 18.59
N GLU A 120 -8.37 -13.45 17.84
CA GLU A 120 -7.79 -14.75 17.47
C GLU A 120 -7.28 -15.53 18.70
N ALA A 121 -6.61 -14.86 19.65
CA ALA A 121 -6.13 -15.50 20.87
C ALA A 121 -7.26 -15.98 21.81
N VAL A 122 -8.41 -15.28 21.82
CA VAL A 122 -9.62 -15.71 22.53
C VAL A 122 -10.31 -16.85 21.78
N ALA A 123 -10.44 -16.78 20.45
CA ALA A 123 -11.01 -17.85 19.63
C ALA A 123 -10.19 -19.15 19.76
N ALA A 124 -8.86 -19.06 19.75
CA ALA A 124 -7.97 -20.19 19.96
C ALA A 124 -8.12 -20.82 21.36
N LYS A 125 -8.34 -20.00 22.40
CA LYS A 125 -8.61 -20.49 23.77
C LYS A 125 -9.98 -21.16 23.87
N VAL A 126 -11.03 -20.58 23.27
CA VAL A 126 -12.37 -21.17 23.23
C VAL A 126 -12.39 -22.49 22.44
N ALA A 127 -11.60 -22.61 21.37
CA ALA A 127 -11.43 -23.86 20.64
C ALA A 127 -10.63 -24.92 21.43
N ALA A 128 -9.72 -24.50 22.32
CA ALA A 128 -8.92 -25.40 23.15
C ALA A 128 -9.63 -25.89 24.43
N ASP A 129 -10.65 -25.16 24.92
CA ASP A 129 -11.41 -25.47 26.14
C ASP A 129 -12.77 -26.15 25.85
N ALA A 130 -12.95 -26.67 24.63
CA ALA A 130 -14.12 -27.46 24.25
C ALA A 130 -14.08 -28.86 24.93
N PRO A 131 -15.07 -29.23 25.76
CA PRO A 131 -14.99 -30.46 26.55
C PRO A 131 -15.18 -31.73 25.70
N GLU A 132 -14.30 -32.72 25.91
CA GLU A 132 -14.45 -34.07 25.34
C GLU A 132 -15.74 -34.75 25.85
N VAL A 133 -16.80 -34.71 25.06
CA VAL A 133 -18.02 -35.49 25.33
C VAL A 133 -17.75 -36.97 24.99
N LYS A 134 -17.39 -37.75 26.02
CA LYS A 134 -17.14 -39.20 25.91
C LYS A 134 -18.41 -39.96 25.50
N GLU A 135 -18.39 -40.56 24.31
CA GLU A 135 -19.47 -41.45 23.86
C GLU A 135 -19.56 -42.74 24.71
N PRO A 136 -20.75 -43.14 25.19
CA PRO A 136 -20.97 -44.46 25.75
C PRO A 136 -21.20 -45.49 24.64
N ARG A 137 -20.22 -46.39 24.48
CA ARG A 137 -20.21 -47.51 23.53
C ARG A 137 -21.41 -48.47 23.71
N ALA A 138 -22.24 -48.61 22.66
CA ALA A 138 -23.23 -49.69 22.53
C ALA A 138 -23.19 -50.27 21.10
N ALA A 139 -23.44 -51.59 20.95
CA ALA A 139 -23.34 -52.29 19.66
C ALA A 139 -24.74 -52.55 19.03
N GLY A 140 -24.84 -52.47 17.71
CA GLY A 140 -26.10 -52.61 16.96
C GLY A 140 -25.90 -52.98 15.49
N GLU A 141 -25.79 -54.27 15.22
CA GLU A 141 -25.53 -54.87 13.90
C GLU A 141 -26.69 -54.65 12.89
N LYS A 142 -26.43 -54.01 11.72
CA LYS A 142 -26.75 -54.53 10.36
C LYS A 142 -26.53 -53.55 9.19
N ARG A 143 -25.92 -54.07 8.12
CA ARG A 143 -26.03 -53.63 6.70
C ARG A 143 -27.30 -54.27 6.08
N PRO A 144 -27.85 -53.87 4.91
CA PRO A 144 -27.08 -53.57 3.69
C PRO A 144 -27.64 -52.52 2.67
N THR A 145 -26.79 -52.16 1.69
CA THR A 145 -27.08 -51.83 0.25
C THR A 145 -28.38 -51.09 -0.10
N THR A 146 -28.37 -49.90 -0.70
CA THR A 146 -27.90 -49.54 -2.07
C THR A 146 -27.95 -47.98 -2.20
N LYS A 147 -27.49 -47.29 -3.26
CA LYS A 147 -27.21 -47.63 -4.67
C LYS A 147 -26.11 -46.70 -5.24
N LYS A 148 -25.36 -47.16 -6.25
CA LYS A 148 -24.26 -46.42 -6.89
C LYS A 148 -24.69 -45.90 -8.27
N VAL A 149 -24.49 -44.61 -8.56
CA VAL A 149 -24.36 -44.05 -9.93
C VAL A 149 -23.30 -42.93 -9.88
N THR A 150 -22.49 -42.82 -10.93
CA THR A 150 -21.35 -41.90 -11.07
C THR A 150 -21.25 -41.40 -12.51
N ALA A 151 -21.18 -40.08 -12.71
CA ALA A 151 -20.67 -39.32 -13.85
C ALA A 151 -20.66 -37.83 -13.39
N GLU A 152 -19.67 -36.96 -13.60
CA GLU A 152 -18.89 -36.63 -14.81
C GLU A 152 -19.82 -35.98 -15.87
N ALA A 153 -19.71 -34.68 -16.17
CA ALA A 153 -18.63 -33.99 -16.93
C ALA A 153 -18.60 -34.49 -18.39
N GLU A 154 -18.58 -33.64 -19.44
CA GLU A 154 -18.01 -32.28 -19.57
C GLU A 154 -18.81 -31.31 -20.49
N VAL A 155 -18.48 -30.01 -20.39
CA VAL A 155 -18.29 -28.98 -21.46
C VAL A 155 -19.13 -29.05 -22.75
N GLU A 156 -19.79 -27.93 -23.10
CA GLU A 156 -19.86 -27.45 -24.51
C GLU A 156 -20.04 -25.91 -24.65
N ALA A 157 -19.16 -25.30 -25.47
CA ALA A 157 -19.26 -23.97 -26.10
C ALA A 157 -18.04 -23.79 -27.05
N PRO A 158 -18.04 -22.92 -28.09
CA PRO A 158 -19.13 -22.11 -28.65
C PRO A 158 -19.29 -22.21 -30.21
N SER A 159 -20.29 -21.52 -30.77
CA SER A 159 -20.35 -21.02 -32.16
C SER A 159 -21.03 -19.62 -32.10
N SER A 160 -20.72 -18.56 -32.88
CA SER A 160 -20.54 -18.39 -34.34
C SER A 160 -21.81 -18.78 -35.13
N GLU A 161 -22.30 -18.11 -36.19
CA GLU A 161 -21.85 -17.08 -37.17
C GLU A 161 -23.08 -16.21 -37.62
N GLU A 162 -23.11 -15.09 -38.37
CA GLU A 162 -22.14 -14.13 -38.97
C GLU A 162 -22.87 -12.79 -39.38
N THR A 163 -22.19 -11.62 -39.37
CA THR A 163 -22.50 -10.40 -40.21
C THR A 163 -23.84 -9.64 -39.99
N LYS A 164 -24.22 -8.48 -40.60
CA LYS A 164 -23.77 -7.54 -41.69
C LYS A 164 -24.58 -6.20 -41.56
N THR A 165 -24.39 -5.02 -42.20
CA THR A 165 -23.42 -4.37 -43.14
C THR A 165 -23.53 -2.83 -42.97
N GLU A 166 -22.58 -2.04 -43.53
CA GLU A 166 -22.66 -0.59 -43.84
C GLU A 166 -22.86 0.39 -42.64
N GLU A 167 -22.52 1.69 -42.72
CA GLU A 167 -21.99 2.55 -43.81
C GLU A 167 -20.72 3.31 -43.34
#